data_AF-A0A1C5Y574-F1
#
_entry.id   AF-A0A1C5Y574-F1
#
_cell.length_a   1.000
_cell.length_b   1.000
_cell.length_c   1.000
_cell.angle_alpha   90.00
_cell.angle_beta   90.00
_cell.angle_gamma   90.00
#
_symmetry.space_group_name_H-M   'P 1'
#
loop_
_entity.id
_entity.type
_entity.pdbx_description
1 polymer ?
#
loop_
_entity_poly.entity_id
_entity_poly.type
_entity_poly.pdbx_seq_one_letter_code
_entity_poly.pdbx_strand_id
1 'polypeptide(L)'
;MQRKITETSIREFQKDLEEQGLKPRYVTTHINNLKSLTQWEGAKDQPLTCKLLEQWRMELEERQLSKTTIGNYTKTVNRYLKFMGWDELCFKRGRSYDLTGKTFGYLTVLHKTGEKKNRNNIWRCQCKCGKQIDVPAVLLTQGNTTSCGCLKTEVLKRANKNIEGTNIRQSMDDTVISKHAVSGYVGVQPKRGKWQAILQYKGKVYRLGIYEEIEDAIEARRKAKEKVMEDAAYLEHIYDELHKDEPLPGRPKMNKHKNKTHNGGAT
;
A
#
# COMPACT_ATOMS: atom_id res chain seq x y z
N MET A 1 -11.85 34.64 26.94
CA MET A 1 -11.59 35.23 25.61
C MET A 1 -11.93 34.20 24.54
N GLN A 2 -12.87 34.46 23.64
CA GLN A 2 -13.23 33.50 22.58
C GLN A 2 -12.02 33.32 21.63
N ARG A 3 -11.53 32.10 21.48
CA ARG A 3 -10.39 31.76 20.62
C ARG A 3 -10.84 31.73 19.16
N LYS A 4 -11.10 32.90 18.56
CA LYS A 4 -11.52 33.03 17.16
C LYS A 4 -10.33 33.40 16.28
N ILE A 5 -10.33 32.92 15.04
CA ILE A 5 -9.42 33.44 14.01
C ILE A 5 -10.01 34.72 13.42
N THR A 6 -9.27 35.81 13.51
CA THR A 6 -9.70 37.13 13.03
C THR A 6 -8.65 37.70 12.07
N GLU A 7 -9.06 38.62 11.19
CA GLU A 7 -8.10 39.31 10.31
C GLU A 7 -6.98 40.00 11.10
N THR A 8 -7.32 40.62 12.24
CA THR A 8 -6.35 41.25 13.15
C THR A 8 -5.31 40.24 13.64
N SER A 9 -5.75 39.09 14.15
CA SER A 9 -4.83 38.05 14.64
C SER A 9 -3.92 37.47 13.54
N ILE A 10 -4.37 37.48 12.28
CA ILE A 10 -3.57 37.01 11.15
C ILE A 10 -2.51 38.05 10.77
N ARG A 11 -2.83 39.35 10.84
CA ARG A 11 -1.87 40.43 10.62
C ARG A 11 -0.79 40.44 11.71
N GLU A 12 -1.18 40.21 12.96
CA GLU A 12 -0.24 40.07 14.08
C GLU A 12 0.66 38.83 13.90
N PHE A 13 0.09 37.69 13.51
CA PHE A 13 0.86 36.50 13.20
C PHE A 13 1.82 36.71 12.02
N GLN A 14 1.41 37.47 10.98
CA GLN A 14 2.30 37.83 9.89
C GLN A 14 3.51 38.61 10.39
N LYS A 15 3.28 39.62 11.23
CA LYS A 15 4.33 40.44 11.82
C LYS A 15 5.30 39.60 12.67
N ASP A 16 4.78 38.68 13.49
CA ASP A 16 5.60 37.72 14.26
C ASP A 16 6.53 36.88 13.35
N LEU A 17 6.01 36.38 12.22
CA LEU A 17 6.83 35.62 11.28
C LEU A 17 7.93 36.48 10.62
N GLU A 18 7.64 37.75 10.35
CA GLU A 18 8.59 38.71 9.78
C GLU A 18 9.69 39.07 10.80
N GLU A 19 9.33 39.31 12.06
CA GLU A 19 10.24 39.61 13.16
C GLU A 19 11.18 38.44 13.48
N GLN A 20 10.76 37.19 13.23
CA GLN A 20 11.61 36.00 13.30
C GLN A 20 12.65 35.91 12.16
N GLY A 21 12.70 36.88 11.24
CA GLY A 21 13.65 36.91 10.12
C GLY A 21 13.38 35.86 9.04
N LEU A 22 12.13 35.38 8.92
CA LEU A 22 11.76 34.38 7.92
C LEU A 22 11.68 35.02 6.52
N LYS A 23 12.08 34.26 5.50
CA LYS A 23 12.06 34.74 4.10
C LYS A 23 10.64 35.22 3.69
N PRO A 24 10.49 36.35 2.97
CA PRO A 24 9.17 36.89 2.60
C PRO A 24 8.25 35.87 1.93
N ARG A 25 8.77 35.12 0.95
CA ARG A 25 8.00 34.05 0.27
C ARG A 25 7.44 33.00 1.24
N TYR A 26 8.18 32.69 2.30
CA TYR A 26 7.77 31.73 3.32
C TYR A 26 6.67 32.29 4.21
N VAL A 27 6.76 33.57 4.59
CA VAL A 27 5.69 34.30 5.31
C VAL A 27 4.41 34.31 4.47
N THR A 28 4.49 34.76 3.21
CA THR A 28 3.33 34.79 2.28
C THR A 28 2.68 33.42 2.15
N THR A 29 3.47 32.35 2.11
CA THR A 29 2.95 30.97 2.06
C THR A 29 2.14 30.61 3.30
N HIS A 30 2.58 31.01 4.50
CA HIS A 30 1.83 30.76 5.74
C HIS A 30 0.52 31.52 5.77
N ILE A 31 0.54 32.80 5.39
CA ILE A 31 -0.68 33.62 5.35
C ILE A 31 -1.67 33.08 4.32
N ASN A 32 -1.20 32.70 3.13
CA ASN A 32 -2.05 32.06 2.12
C ASN A 32 -2.61 30.70 2.56
N ASN A 33 -1.82 29.89 3.27
CA ASN A 33 -2.31 28.62 3.80
C ASN A 33 -3.43 28.84 4.83
N LEU A 34 -3.36 29.88 5.68
CA LEU A 34 -4.42 30.17 6.65
C LEU A 34 -5.76 30.53 5.98
N LYS A 35 -5.75 31.08 4.76
CA LYS A 35 -6.98 31.39 4.02
C LYS A 35 -7.88 30.16 3.82
N SER A 36 -7.27 28.98 3.68
CA SER A 36 -8.04 27.73 3.55
C SER A 36 -8.89 27.40 4.79
N LEU A 37 -8.50 27.90 5.98
CA LEU A 37 -9.28 27.79 7.20
C LEU A 37 -10.22 28.98 7.39
N THR A 38 -9.80 30.20 7.09
CA THR A 38 -10.63 31.40 7.34
C THR A 38 -11.77 31.59 6.34
N GLN A 39 -11.59 31.10 5.11
CA GLN A 39 -12.63 31.12 4.09
C GLN A 39 -13.56 29.91 4.17
N TRP A 40 -13.29 28.98 5.09
CA TRP A 40 -14.15 27.83 5.31
C TRP A 40 -15.37 28.23 6.12
N GLU A 41 -16.56 28.00 5.56
CA GLU A 41 -17.83 28.44 6.13
C GLU A 41 -18.11 27.83 7.50
N GLY A 42 -17.63 26.61 7.75
CA GLY A 42 -17.74 25.95 9.06
C GLY A 42 -16.96 26.64 10.19
N ALA A 43 -15.96 27.47 9.88
CA ALA A 43 -15.24 28.27 10.89
C ALA A 43 -15.95 29.59 11.22
N LYS A 44 -16.96 29.99 10.44
CA LYS A 44 -17.63 31.28 10.61
C LYS A 44 -18.33 31.34 11.96
N ASP A 45 -17.99 32.37 12.75
CA ASP A 45 -18.52 32.66 14.08
C ASP A 45 -18.30 31.60 15.16
N GLN A 46 -17.63 30.48 14.84
CA GLN A 46 -17.34 29.42 15.80
C GLN A 46 -16.01 29.64 16.53
N PRO A 47 -15.91 29.26 17.83
CA PRO A 47 -14.62 29.22 18.51
C PRO A 47 -13.75 28.12 17.91
N LEU A 48 -12.46 28.40 17.72
CA LEU A 48 -11.50 27.36 17.34
C LEU A 48 -11.44 26.30 18.44
N THR A 49 -11.64 25.05 18.04
CA THR A 49 -11.43 23.85 18.87
C THR A 49 -10.72 22.80 18.03
N CYS A 50 -10.00 21.86 18.65
CA CYS A 50 -9.38 20.78 17.88
C CYS A 50 -10.43 19.91 17.15
N LYS A 51 -11.66 19.81 17.67
CA LYS A 51 -12.78 19.11 16.99
C LYS A 51 -13.18 19.83 15.70
N LEU A 52 -13.37 21.15 15.75
CA LEU A 52 -13.70 21.97 14.58
C LEU A 52 -12.58 21.91 13.51
N LEU A 53 -11.34 21.99 13.97
CA LEU A 53 -10.17 21.90 13.11
C LEU A 53 -10.01 20.52 12.46
N GLU A 54 -10.41 19.44 13.14
CA GLU A 54 -10.44 18.10 12.55
C GLU A 54 -11.55 17.95 11.51
N GLN A 55 -12.73 18.55 11.72
CA GLN A 55 -13.80 18.60 10.71
C GLN A 55 -13.33 19.31 9.43
N TRP A 56 -12.70 20.47 9.58
CA TRP A 56 -12.07 21.17 8.46
C TRP A 56 -11.05 20.29 7.73
N ARG A 57 -10.19 19.58 8.46
CA ARG A 57 -9.20 18.65 7.88
C ARG A 57 -9.87 17.54 7.06
N MET A 58 -10.95 16.95 7.58
CA MET A 58 -11.71 15.90 6.89
C MET A 58 -12.35 16.42 5.60
N GLU A 59 -12.89 17.64 5.60
CA GLU A 59 -13.48 18.23 4.39
C GLU A 59 -12.43 18.52 3.30
N LEU A 60 -11.21 18.89 3.69
CA LEU A 60 -10.10 18.99 2.72
C LEU A 60 -9.76 17.64 2.07
N GLU A 61 -9.88 16.53 2.81
CA GLU A 61 -9.69 15.17 2.29
C GLU A 61 -10.82 14.80 1.32
N GLU A 62 -12.06 15.15 1.65
CA GLU A 62 -13.25 14.92 0.80
C GLU A 62 -13.19 15.71 -0.52
N ARG A 63 -12.66 16.94 -0.47
CA ARG A 63 -12.34 17.76 -1.65
C ARG A 63 -11.14 17.23 -2.47
N GLN A 64 -10.59 16.06 -2.10
CA GLN A 64 -9.50 15.37 -2.77
C GLN A 64 -8.18 16.17 -2.86
N LEU A 65 -7.92 17.07 -1.91
CA LEU A 65 -6.62 17.75 -1.85
C LEU A 65 -5.50 16.73 -1.58
N SER A 66 -4.31 17.02 -2.13
CA SER A 66 -3.16 16.14 -1.90
C SER A 66 -2.79 16.09 -0.41
N LYS A 67 -2.37 14.90 0.06
CA LYS A 67 -1.88 14.70 1.44
C LYS A 67 -0.78 15.72 1.83
N THR A 68 0.06 16.10 0.87
CA THR A 68 1.11 17.11 1.06
C THR A 68 0.52 18.50 1.31
N THR A 69 -0.50 18.88 0.54
CA THR A 69 -1.19 20.17 0.69
C THR A 69 -1.88 20.28 2.05
N ILE A 70 -2.67 19.27 2.42
CA ILE A 70 -3.33 19.19 3.74
C ILE A 70 -2.29 19.22 4.87
N GLY A 71 -1.18 18.51 4.69
CA GLY A 71 -0.04 18.54 5.60
C GLY A 71 0.61 19.92 5.74
N ASN A 72 0.63 20.74 4.70
CA ASN A 72 1.14 22.11 4.78
C ASN A 72 0.16 23.03 5.51
N TYR A 73 -1.15 22.92 5.23
CA TYR A 73 -2.18 23.73 5.89
C TYR A 73 -2.23 23.45 7.40
N THR A 74 -2.32 22.17 7.79
CA THR A 74 -2.31 21.75 9.21
C THR A 74 -1.04 22.18 9.95
N LYS A 75 0.13 22.16 9.28
CA LYS A 75 1.39 22.69 9.86
C LYS A 75 1.33 24.19 10.09
N THR A 76 0.78 24.95 9.16
CA THR A 76 0.59 26.39 9.29
C THR A 76 -0.38 26.70 10.42
N VAL A 77 -1.54 26.03 10.48
CA VAL A 77 -2.53 26.23 11.55
C VAL A 77 -1.93 25.93 12.91
N ASN A 78 -1.22 24.83 13.10
CA ASN A 78 -0.50 24.57 14.36
C ASN A 78 0.47 25.67 14.77
N ARG A 79 1.19 26.27 13.80
CA ARG A 79 2.11 27.37 14.11
C ARG A 79 1.32 28.60 14.57
N TYR A 80 0.23 28.92 13.89
CA TYR A 80 -0.69 29.98 14.28
C TYR A 80 -1.31 29.73 15.67
N LEU A 81 -1.77 28.51 15.96
CA LEU A 81 -2.30 28.16 17.29
C LEU A 81 -1.24 28.35 18.39
N LYS A 82 0.01 27.94 18.12
CA LYS A 82 1.12 28.16 19.05
C LYS A 82 1.38 29.65 19.30
N PHE A 83 1.33 30.48 18.25
CA PHE A 83 1.41 31.94 18.36
C PHE A 83 0.27 32.49 19.23
N MET A 84 -0.94 31.95 19.10
CA MET A 84 -2.10 32.29 19.92
C MET A 84 -2.04 31.74 21.37
N GLY A 85 -0.90 31.18 21.80
CA GLY A 85 -0.70 30.66 23.15
C GLY A 85 -1.34 29.30 23.43
N TRP A 86 -1.50 28.45 22.41
CA TRP A 86 -2.00 27.09 22.61
C TRP A 86 -0.85 26.13 22.95
N ASP A 87 -0.91 25.53 24.15
CA ASP A 87 0.09 24.58 24.63
C ASP A 87 0.06 23.23 23.89
N GLU A 88 -1.13 22.80 23.45
CA GLU A 88 -1.32 21.55 22.71
C GLU A 88 -1.52 21.77 21.20
N LEU A 89 -0.85 20.93 20.40
CA LEU A 89 -1.03 20.90 18.95
C LEU A 89 -2.33 20.16 18.59
N CYS A 90 -3.27 20.84 17.93
CA CYS A 90 -4.46 20.18 17.39
C CYS A 90 -4.13 19.18 16.28
N PHE A 91 -3.13 19.45 15.44
CA PHE A 91 -2.69 18.53 14.39
C PHE A 91 -1.32 17.93 14.71
N LYS A 92 -1.25 16.88 15.53
CA LYS A 92 0.05 16.28 15.91
C LYS A 92 0.96 16.04 14.68
N ARG A 93 2.16 16.62 14.68
CA ARG A 93 3.11 16.51 13.56
C ARG A 93 3.77 15.13 13.53
N GLY A 94 3.99 14.60 12.32
CA GLY A 94 4.78 13.38 12.09
C GLY A 94 4.09 12.08 12.51
N ARG A 95 4.87 11.01 12.56
CA ARG A 95 4.49 9.58 12.75
C ARG A 95 3.84 9.27 14.11
N SER A 96 3.39 10.29 14.83
CA SER A 96 2.75 10.27 16.16
C SER A 96 1.22 10.35 16.09
N TYR A 97 0.65 10.40 14.89
CA TYR A 97 -0.79 10.27 14.73
C TYR A 97 -1.24 8.89 15.22
N ASP A 98 -2.26 8.87 16.06
CA ASP A 98 -2.83 7.62 16.54
C ASP A 98 -3.54 6.92 15.39
N LEU A 99 -3.09 5.71 15.08
CA LEU A 99 -3.66 4.90 14.02
C LEU A 99 -4.71 3.92 14.54
N THR A 100 -4.92 3.83 15.86
CA THR A 100 -5.88 2.92 16.49
C THR A 100 -7.26 3.01 15.84
N GLY A 101 -7.83 1.86 15.48
CA GLY A 101 -9.13 1.74 14.82
C GLY A 101 -9.12 2.02 13.31
N LYS A 102 -8.02 2.52 12.73
CA LYS A 102 -7.96 2.81 11.29
C LYS A 102 -7.71 1.56 10.46
N THR A 103 -8.27 1.55 9.27
CA THR A 103 -8.15 0.45 8.30
C THR A 103 -7.27 0.84 7.12
N PHE A 104 -6.38 -0.09 6.72
CA PHE A 104 -5.46 0.03 5.60
C PHE A 104 -5.54 -1.24 4.76
N GLY A 105 -6.41 -1.24 3.74
CA GLY A 105 -6.75 -2.46 3.02
C GLY A 105 -7.40 -3.49 3.95
N TYR A 106 -6.78 -4.65 4.13
CA TYR A 106 -7.25 -5.71 5.02
C TYR A 106 -6.76 -5.57 6.46
N LEU A 107 -5.92 -4.57 6.77
CA LEU A 107 -5.34 -4.38 8.09
C LEU A 107 -6.13 -3.34 8.89
N THR A 108 -6.64 -3.75 10.04
CA THR A 108 -7.21 -2.84 11.05
C THR A 108 -6.18 -2.65 12.15
N VAL A 109 -5.83 -1.41 12.48
CA VAL A 109 -4.85 -1.12 13.53
C VAL A 109 -5.50 -1.27 14.90
N LEU A 110 -4.86 -2.07 15.76
CA LEU A 110 -5.33 -2.36 17.13
C LEU A 110 -4.74 -1.38 18.15
N HIS A 111 -3.42 -1.27 18.21
CA HIS A 111 -2.74 -0.38 19.15
C HIS A 111 -1.27 -0.18 18.76
N LYS A 112 -0.62 0.80 19.38
CA LYS A 112 0.80 1.07 19.23
C LYS A 112 1.61 0.13 20.13
N THR A 113 2.68 -0.48 19.60
CA THR A 113 3.47 -1.47 20.37
C THR A 113 4.51 -0.84 21.32
N GLY A 114 4.73 0.47 21.24
CA GLY A 114 5.81 1.17 21.95
C GLY A 114 7.15 1.12 21.21
N GLU A 115 7.36 0.14 20.34
CA GLU A 115 8.57 -0.01 19.55
C GLU A 115 8.68 0.99 18.40
N LYS A 116 9.92 1.24 17.97
CA LYS A 116 10.23 2.10 16.82
C LYS A 116 11.23 1.44 15.88
N LYS A 117 10.97 1.54 14.58
CA LYS A 117 11.90 1.16 13.51
C LYS A 117 12.14 2.32 12.56
N ASN A 118 13.42 2.69 12.34
CA ASN A 118 13.81 3.84 11.51
C ASN A 118 13.05 5.13 11.88
N ARG A 119 12.90 5.39 13.19
CA ARG A 119 12.12 6.51 13.78
C ARG A 119 10.60 6.44 13.52
N ASN A 120 10.05 5.32 13.05
CA ASN A 120 8.61 5.09 12.90
C ASN A 120 8.06 4.25 14.04
N ASN A 121 6.94 4.68 14.62
CA ASN A 121 6.16 3.86 15.55
C ASN A 121 5.68 2.59 14.85
N ILE A 122 5.78 1.46 15.55
CA ILE A 122 5.25 0.18 15.12
C ILE A 122 3.83 0.03 15.69
N TRP A 123 2.95 -0.49 14.85
CA TRP A 123 1.53 -0.68 15.14
C TRP A 123 1.15 -2.14 14.98
N ARG A 124 0.49 -2.69 16.00
CA ARG A 124 -0.13 -4.00 15.94
C ARG A 124 -1.40 -3.89 15.12
N CYS A 125 -1.50 -4.71 14.07
CA CYS A 125 -2.63 -4.71 13.14
C CYS A 125 -3.26 -6.10 13.06
N GLN A 126 -4.59 -6.14 12.97
CA GLN A 126 -5.40 -7.32 12.70
C GLN A 126 -5.75 -7.39 11.23
N CYS A 127 -5.36 -8.47 10.54
CA CYS A 127 -5.76 -8.71 9.16
C CYS A 127 -7.17 -9.32 9.08
N LYS A 128 -7.89 -9.06 7.99
CA LYS A 128 -9.20 -9.70 7.68
C LYS A 128 -9.15 -11.22 7.71
N CYS A 129 -7.99 -11.83 7.40
CA CYS A 129 -7.81 -13.29 7.49
C CYS A 129 -7.56 -13.82 8.91
N GLY A 130 -7.63 -12.99 9.95
CA GLY A 130 -7.40 -13.39 11.34
C GLY A 130 -5.95 -13.29 11.82
N LYS A 131 -4.96 -13.14 10.93
CA LYS A 131 -3.56 -12.98 11.33
C LYS A 131 -3.25 -11.57 11.85
N GLN A 132 -2.51 -11.48 12.95
CA GLN A 132 -1.94 -10.22 13.43
C GLN A 132 -0.50 -10.00 12.94
N ILE A 133 -0.15 -8.75 12.65
CA ILE A 133 1.19 -8.34 12.24
C ILE A 133 1.58 -6.99 12.85
N ASP A 134 2.88 -6.77 13.00
CA ASP A 134 3.45 -5.50 13.44
C ASP A 134 3.98 -4.72 12.23
N VAL A 135 3.46 -3.51 12.03
CA VAL A 135 3.75 -2.71 10.83
C VAL A 135 4.19 -1.30 11.21
N PRO A 136 5.31 -0.78 10.65
CA PRO A 136 5.67 0.62 10.78
C PRO A 136 4.57 1.54 10.23
N ALA A 137 4.25 2.61 10.97
CA ALA A 137 3.22 3.60 10.59
C ALA A 137 3.36 4.12 9.15
N VAL A 138 4.61 4.32 8.69
CA VAL A 138 4.90 4.80 7.33
C VAL A 138 4.43 3.83 6.25
N LEU A 139 4.54 2.51 6.46
CA LEU A 139 4.13 1.52 5.46
C LEU A 139 2.60 1.41 5.36
N LEU A 140 1.89 1.58 6.48
CA LEU A 140 0.43 1.66 6.50
C LEU A 140 -0.04 2.91 5.76
N THR A 141 0.44 4.08 6.18
CA THR A 141 -0.01 5.39 5.66
C THR A 141 0.34 5.65 4.19
N GLN A 142 1.44 5.07 3.70
CA GLN A 142 1.82 5.11 2.28
C GLN A 142 1.11 4.04 1.44
N GLY A 143 0.43 3.07 2.06
CA GLY A 143 -0.24 1.98 1.36
C GLY A 143 0.70 0.87 0.87
N ASN A 144 1.93 0.81 1.39
CA ASN A 144 2.91 -0.22 1.03
C ASN A 144 2.61 -1.56 1.74
N THR A 145 1.84 -1.53 2.83
CA THR A 145 1.42 -2.73 3.55
C THR A 145 -0.08 -2.63 3.81
N THR A 146 -0.84 -3.46 3.10
CA THR A 146 -2.32 -3.47 3.11
C THR A 146 -2.89 -4.84 3.49
N SER A 147 -2.05 -5.84 3.75
CA SER A 147 -2.44 -7.16 4.26
C SER A 147 -1.24 -7.81 4.97
N CYS A 148 -1.48 -8.92 5.66
CA CYS A 148 -0.41 -9.75 6.23
C CYS A 148 0.32 -10.63 5.20
N GLY A 149 0.11 -10.38 3.90
CA GLY A 149 0.59 -11.24 2.81
C GLY A 149 -0.48 -12.18 2.26
N CYS A 150 -1.60 -12.38 2.97
CA CYS A 150 -2.70 -13.24 2.51
C CYS A 150 -3.27 -12.77 1.17
N LEU A 151 -3.32 -11.46 0.93
CA LEU A 151 -3.75 -10.90 -0.34
C LEU A 151 -2.84 -11.34 -1.50
N LYS A 152 -1.52 -11.34 -1.29
CA LYS A 152 -0.55 -11.81 -2.28
C LYS A 152 -0.74 -13.31 -2.53
N THR A 153 -0.93 -14.09 -1.48
CA THR A 153 -1.19 -15.53 -1.59
C THR A 153 -2.48 -15.80 -2.37
N GLU A 154 -3.54 -15.06 -2.10
CA GLU A 154 -4.83 -15.18 -2.78
C GLU A 154 -4.69 -14.82 -4.27
N VAL A 155 -4.08 -13.68 -4.59
CA VAL A 155 -3.80 -13.27 -5.96
C VAL A 155 -2.97 -14.32 -6.70
N LEU A 156 -1.94 -14.88 -6.06
CA LEU A 156 -1.12 -15.95 -6.65
C LEU A 156 -1.91 -17.25 -6.83
N LYS A 157 -2.78 -17.62 -5.89
CA LYS A 157 -3.63 -18.81 -6.01
C LYS A 157 -4.60 -18.67 -7.17
N ARG A 158 -5.22 -17.48 -7.33
CA ARG A 158 -6.14 -17.21 -8.44
C ARG A 158 -5.43 -17.10 -9.78
N ALA A 159 -4.29 -16.44 -9.84
CA ALA A 159 -3.47 -16.37 -11.05
C ALA A 159 -3.01 -17.75 -11.55
N ASN A 160 -2.82 -18.69 -10.61
CA ASN A 160 -2.48 -20.07 -10.94
C ASN A 160 -3.70 -20.97 -11.22
N LYS A 161 -4.93 -20.46 -11.01
CA LYS A 161 -6.21 -21.19 -11.10
C LYS A 161 -6.11 -22.60 -10.49
N ASN A 162 -5.99 -22.67 -9.16
CA ASN A 162 -5.91 -23.96 -8.48
C ASN A 162 -7.31 -24.52 -8.23
N ILE A 163 -7.59 -25.74 -8.71
CA ILE A 163 -8.87 -26.43 -8.56
C ILE A 163 -8.63 -27.94 -8.45
N GLU A 164 -9.32 -28.64 -7.54
CA GLU A 164 -9.20 -30.10 -7.35
C GLU A 164 -7.75 -30.63 -7.20
N GLY A 165 -6.87 -29.86 -6.57
CA GLY A 165 -5.44 -30.24 -6.44
C GLY A 165 -4.65 -30.14 -7.75
N THR A 166 -5.20 -29.50 -8.77
CA THR A 166 -4.58 -29.15 -10.04
C THR A 166 -4.23 -27.66 -10.06
N ASN A 167 -2.99 -27.34 -10.39
CA ASN A 167 -2.60 -25.99 -10.78
C ASN A 167 -2.73 -25.90 -12.30
N ILE A 168 -3.79 -25.26 -12.81
CA ILE A 168 -4.10 -25.27 -14.24
C ILE A 168 -2.93 -24.68 -15.04
N ARG A 169 -2.37 -23.55 -14.59
CA ARG A 169 -1.24 -22.91 -15.28
C ARG A 169 -0.03 -23.86 -15.39
N GLN A 170 0.38 -24.52 -14.31
CA GLN A 170 1.51 -25.46 -14.35
C GLN A 170 1.19 -26.76 -15.10
N SER A 171 -0.08 -27.11 -15.22
CA SER A 171 -0.48 -28.29 -15.99
C SER A 171 -0.42 -28.01 -17.49
N MET A 172 -0.74 -26.78 -17.89
CA MET A 172 -0.93 -26.35 -19.29
C MET A 172 0.26 -25.60 -19.89
N ASP A 173 1.12 -24.95 -19.11
CA ASP A 173 2.26 -24.22 -19.66
C ASP A 173 3.44 -25.15 -19.97
N ASP A 174 4.13 -24.89 -21.07
CA ASP A 174 5.36 -25.62 -21.43
C ASP A 174 6.59 -25.04 -20.72
N THR A 175 6.60 -23.73 -20.45
CA THR A 175 7.76 -22.99 -19.92
C THR A 175 7.49 -22.26 -18.61
N VAL A 176 8.56 -22.01 -17.86
CA VAL A 176 8.54 -21.30 -16.58
C VAL A 176 8.95 -19.85 -16.79
N ILE A 177 8.13 -18.91 -16.32
CA ILE A 177 8.34 -17.45 -16.47
C ILE A 177 9.49 -16.91 -15.57
N SER A 178 10.17 -17.77 -14.79
CA SER A 178 11.21 -17.35 -13.85
C SER A 178 12.58 -17.33 -14.49
N LYS A 179 13.28 -16.18 -14.39
CA LYS A 179 14.69 -16.04 -14.78
C LYS A 179 15.67 -16.92 -13.96
N HIS A 180 15.19 -17.52 -12.88
CA HIS A 180 15.96 -18.42 -12.02
C HIS A 180 15.60 -19.91 -12.25
N ALA A 181 14.76 -20.21 -13.24
CA ALA A 181 14.43 -21.59 -13.57
C ALA A 181 15.66 -22.30 -14.16
N VAL A 182 16.00 -23.48 -13.62
CA VAL A 182 17.19 -24.22 -14.04
C VAL A 182 16.98 -24.84 -15.42
N SER A 183 15.84 -25.51 -15.64
CA SER A 183 15.47 -26.08 -16.95
C SER A 183 14.78 -25.06 -17.86
N GLY A 184 14.02 -24.12 -17.30
CA GLY A 184 13.11 -23.27 -18.06
C GLY A 184 11.79 -23.96 -18.47
N TYR A 185 11.64 -25.27 -18.25
CA TYR A 185 10.47 -26.06 -18.66
C TYR A 185 9.67 -26.57 -17.45
N VAL A 186 8.35 -26.53 -17.55
CA VAL A 186 7.46 -26.89 -16.43
C VAL A 186 7.53 -28.38 -16.14
N GLY A 187 7.89 -28.77 -14.91
CA GLY A 187 7.95 -30.18 -14.51
C GLY A 187 9.19 -30.94 -15.02
N VAL A 188 10.17 -30.25 -15.59
CA VAL A 188 11.49 -30.80 -15.94
C VAL A 188 12.52 -30.25 -14.96
N GLN A 189 13.23 -31.13 -14.25
CA GLN A 189 14.17 -30.72 -13.19
C GLN A 189 15.43 -31.59 -13.15
N PRO A 190 16.59 -31.04 -12.78
CA PRO A 190 17.81 -31.82 -12.65
C PRO A 190 17.72 -32.81 -11.49
N LYS A 191 18.25 -34.02 -11.67
CA LYS A 191 18.26 -35.09 -10.67
C LYS A 191 19.47 -36.00 -10.87
N ARG A 192 20.40 -35.98 -9.90
CA ARG A 192 21.60 -36.83 -9.89
C ARG A 192 22.38 -36.81 -11.22
N GLY A 193 22.59 -35.60 -11.78
CA GLY A 193 23.30 -35.41 -13.05
C GLY A 193 22.47 -35.68 -14.31
N LYS A 194 21.19 -36.07 -14.16
CA LYS A 194 20.24 -36.35 -15.26
C LYS A 194 19.06 -35.40 -15.21
N TRP A 195 18.13 -35.51 -16.16
CA TRP A 195 16.88 -34.74 -16.21
C TRP A 195 15.66 -35.59 -15.86
N GLN A 196 14.88 -35.16 -14.87
CA GLN A 196 13.64 -35.83 -14.49
C GLN A 196 12.44 -35.06 -15.04
N ALA A 197 11.52 -35.78 -15.67
CA ALA A 197 10.21 -35.27 -16.06
C ALA A 197 9.12 -35.73 -15.08
N ILE A 198 8.29 -34.79 -14.62
CA ILE A 198 7.16 -35.02 -13.72
C ILE A 198 5.93 -34.22 -14.17
N LEU A 199 4.74 -34.77 -13.95
CA LEU A 199 3.46 -34.06 -14.08
C LEU A 199 2.71 -34.15 -12.76
N GLN A 200 2.33 -33.02 -12.18
CA GLN A 200 1.39 -32.98 -11.05
C GLN A 200 0.00 -32.65 -11.56
N TYR A 201 -0.97 -33.52 -11.29
CA TYR A 201 -2.34 -33.35 -11.78
C TYR A 201 -3.34 -34.02 -10.82
N LYS A 202 -4.44 -33.34 -10.48
CA LYS A 202 -5.48 -33.79 -9.54
C LYS A 202 -4.92 -34.36 -8.23
N GLY A 203 -3.97 -33.64 -7.62
CA GLY A 203 -3.32 -34.04 -6.36
C GLY A 203 -2.34 -35.22 -6.47
N LYS A 204 -2.14 -35.80 -7.65
CA LYS A 204 -1.19 -36.91 -7.90
C LYS A 204 0.05 -36.43 -8.63
N VAL A 205 1.19 -37.06 -8.34
CA VAL A 205 2.47 -36.79 -9.02
C VAL A 205 2.84 -37.99 -9.90
N TYR A 206 2.80 -37.79 -11.21
CA TYR A 206 3.19 -38.76 -12.23
C TYR A 206 4.68 -38.59 -12.53
N ARG A 207 5.48 -39.63 -12.28
CA ARG A 207 6.90 -39.67 -12.62
C ARG A 207 7.03 -40.22 -14.04
N LEU A 208 7.44 -39.37 -14.98
CA LEU A 208 7.41 -39.69 -16.41
C LEU A 208 8.71 -40.35 -16.88
N GLY A 209 9.81 -40.09 -16.19
CA GLY A 209 11.10 -40.73 -16.44
C GLY A 209 12.27 -39.92 -15.90
N ILE A 210 13.48 -40.48 -16.06
CA ILE A 210 14.76 -39.81 -15.86
C ILE A 210 15.58 -40.06 -17.14
N TYR A 211 16.15 -39.00 -17.70
CA TYR A 211 16.75 -38.95 -19.04
C TYR A 211 18.13 -38.29 -18.98
N GLU A 212 19.05 -38.68 -19.86
CA GLU A 212 20.38 -38.03 -19.94
C GLU A 212 20.26 -36.61 -20.52
N GLU A 213 19.49 -36.47 -21.60
CA GLU A 213 19.26 -35.20 -22.30
C GLU A 213 18.00 -34.50 -21.81
N ILE A 214 18.00 -33.16 -21.83
CA ILE A 214 16.86 -32.36 -21.37
C ILE A 214 15.69 -32.45 -22.35
N GLU A 215 15.98 -32.56 -23.64
CA GLU A 215 15.02 -32.66 -24.74
C GLU A 215 14.09 -33.87 -24.56
N ASP A 216 14.63 -35.02 -24.16
CA ASP A 216 13.85 -36.23 -23.90
C ASP A 216 12.90 -36.05 -22.72
N ALA A 217 13.35 -35.35 -21.67
CA ALA A 217 12.52 -35.03 -20.52
C ALA A 217 11.40 -34.04 -20.88
N ILE A 218 11.69 -33.06 -21.75
CA ILE A 218 10.70 -32.10 -22.27
C ILE A 218 9.64 -32.84 -23.08
N GLU A 219 10.05 -33.73 -23.97
CA GLU A 219 9.13 -34.50 -24.81
C GLU A 219 8.24 -35.44 -23.98
N ALA A 220 8.80 -36.12 -22.98
CA ALA A 220 8.03 -36.94 -22.04
C ALA A 220 6.98 -36.12 -21.28
N ARG A 221 7.35 -34.91 -20.84
CA ARG A 221 6.44 -33.96 -20.18
C ARG A 221 5.34 -33.46 -21.10
N ARG A 222 5.66 -33.17 -22.36
CA ARG A 222 4.73 -32.72 -23.40
C ARG A 222 3.66 -33.78 -23.70
N LYS A 223 4.09 -35.04 -23.93
CA LYS A 223 3.17 -36.18 -24.08
C LYS A 223 2.25 -36.39 -22.89
N ALA A 224 2.75 -36.18 -21.67
CA ALA A 224 1.93 -36.26 -20.47
C ALA A 224 0.93 -35.09 -20.35
N LYS A 225 1.30 -33.88 -20.79
CA LYS A 225 0.39 -32.72 -20.87
C LYS A 225 -0.76 -32.98 -21.82
N GLU A 226 -0.50 -33.51 -23.02
CA GLU A 226 -1.55 -33.82 -24.01
C GLU A 226 -2.65 -34.71 -23.41
N LYS A 227 -2.26 -35.72 -22.62
CA LYS A 227 -3.19 -36.65 -21.95
C LYS A 227 -4.12 -35.99 -20.94
N VAL A 228 -3.77 -34.82 -20.40
CA VAL A 228 -4.58 -34.11 -19.39
C VAL A 228 -5.16 -32.80 -19.90
N MET A 229 -4.92 -32.45 -21.17
CA MET A 229 -5.21 -31.13 -21.71
C MET A 229 -6.71 -30.82 -21.75
N GLU A 230 -7.53 -31.78 -22.19
CA GLU A 230 -8.99 -31.62 -22.27
C GLU A 230 -9.61 -31.47 -20.87
N ASP A 231 -9.25 -32.36 -19.94
CA ASP A 231 -9.71 -32.33 -18.56
C ASP A 231 -9.24 -31.05 -17.84
N ALA A 232 -8.01 -30.58 -18.11
CA ALA A 232 -7.51 -29.32 -17.56
C ALA A 232 -8.24 -28.09 -18.10
N ALA A 233 -8.61 -28.07 -19.39
CA ALA A 233 -9.41 -27.01 -19.98
C ALA A 233 -10.83 -26.99 -19.40
N TYR A 234 -11.42 -28.17 -19.16
CA TYR A 234 -12.70 -28.28 -18.46
C TYR A 234 -12.61 -27.72 -17.02
N LEU A 235 -11.59 -28.11 -16.26
CA LEU A 235 -11.35 -27.56 -14.93
C LEU A 235 -11.15 -26.05 -14.93
N GLU A 236 -10.51 -25.49 -15.96
CA GLU A 236 -10.35 -24.04 -16.10
C GLU A 236 -11.69 -23.33 -16.30
N HIS A 237 -12.56 -23.89 -17.13
CA HIS A 237 -13.91 -23.37 -17.31
C HIS A 237 -14.70 -23.39 -15.99
N ILE A 238 -14.69 -24.51 -15.25
CA ILE A 238 -15.35 -24.60 -13.94
C ILE A 238 -14.76 -23.58 -12.95
N TYR A 239 -13.43 -23.41 -12.92
CA TYR A 239 -12.79 -22.40 -12.08
C TYR A 239 -13.29 -21.00 -12.42
N ASP A 240 -13.35 -20.64 -13.70
CA ASP A 240 -13.78 -19.32 -14.15
C ASP A 240 -15.27 -19.07 -13.83
N GLU A 241 -16.13 -20.07 -13.99
CA GLU A 241 -17.54 -19.98 -13.59
C GLU A 241 -17.73 -19.78 -12.08
N LEU A 242 -16.98 -20.52 -11.26
CA LEU A 242 -17.03 -20.40 -9.79
C LEU A 242 -16.57 -19.03 -9.29
N HIS A 243 -15.69 -18.35 -10.03
CA HIS A 243 -15.09 -17.07 -9.62
C HIS A 243 -15.57 -15.87 -10.43
N LYS A 244 -16.59 -16.02 -11.30
CA LYS A 244 -17.08 -14.98 -12.20
C LYS A 244 -17.52 -13.69 -11.48
N ASP A 245 -18.05 -13.83 -10.27
CA ASP A 245 -18.59 -12.74 -9.46
C ASP A 245 -17.61 -12.23 -8.39
N GLU A 246 -16.38 -12.77 -8.36
CA GLU A 246 -15.35 -12.38 -7.39
C GLU A 246 -14.18 -11.64 -8.05
N PRO A 247 -14.34 -10.35 -8.39
CA PRO A 247 -13.25 -9.58 -8.97
C PRO A 247 -12.06 -9.53 -7.98
N LEU A 248 -10.87 -9.87 -8.49
CA LEU A 248 -9.64 -9.70 -7.73
C LEU A 248 -9.53 -8.23 -7.29
N PRO A 249 -9.28 -7.93 -6.01
CA PRO A 249 -9.01 -6.56 -5.58
C PRO A 249 -7.82 -6.03 -6.38
N GLY A 250 -8.09 -5.04 -7.23
CA GLY A 250 -7.06 -4.41 -8.05
C GLY A 250 -5.92 -3.90 -7.17
N ARG A 251 -4.67 -4.05 -7.65
CA ARG A 251 -3.51 -3.46 -6.96
C ARG A 251 -3.79 -1.97 -6.77
N PRO A 252 -3.76 -1.43 -5.54
CA PRO A 252 -3.91 0.01 -5.35
C PRO A 252 -2.92 0.72 -6.26
N LYS A 253 -3.40 1.62 -7.12
CA LYS A 253 -2.54 2.38 -8.03
C LYS A 253 -1.52 3.11 -7.15
N MET A 254 -0.27 2.65 -7.18
CA MET A 254 0.83 3.37 -6.54
C MET A 254 0.89 4.74 -7.20
N ASN A 255 0.66 5.80 -6.43
CA ASN A 255 1.04 7.14 -6.85
C ASN A 255 2.53 7.09 -7.13
N LYS A 256 2.89 7.07 -8.42
CA LYS A 256 4.27 7.20 -8.87
C LYS A 256 4.76 8.58 -8.41
N HIS A 257 5.32 8.65 -7.21
CA HIS A 257 6.16 9.78 -6.87
C HIS A 257 7.32 9.75 -7.86
N LYS A 258 7.28 10.68 -8.81
CA LYS A 258 8.38 10.96 -9.73
C LYS A 258 9.60 11.24 -8.85
N ASN A 259 10.51 10.28 -8.74
CA ASN A 259 11.86 10.54 -8.27
C ASN A 259 12.44 11.54 -9.26
N LYS A 260 12.49 12.82 -8.86
CA LYS A 260 13.33 13.80 -9.54
C LYS A 260 14.76 13.33 -9.32
N THR A 261 15.37 12.79 -10.36
CA THR A 261 16.81 12.64 -10.46
C THR A 261 17.42 14.02 -10.26
N HIS A 262 18.14 14.20 -9.15
CA HIS A 262 19.17 15.23 -9.06
C HIS A 262 20.31 14.75 -9.97
N ASN A 263 20.35 15.26 -11.20
CA ASN A 263 21.64 15.35 -11.88
C ASN A 263 22.36 16.54 -11.26
N GLY A 264 23.38 16.23 -10.45
CA GLY A 264 24.41 17.18 -10.10
C GLY A 264 25.12 17.60 -11.38
N GLY A 265 25.14 18.90 -11.64
CA GLY A 265 26.13 19.49 -12.54
C GLY A 265 27.48 19.35 -11.87
N ALA A 266 28.35 18.54 -12.46
CA ALA A 266 29.78 18.67 -12.26
C ALA A 266 30.23 19.84 -13.15
N THR A 267 31.02 20.71 -12.51
CA THR A 267 31.86 21.77 -13.06
C THR A 267 32.66 21.35 -14.29
#